data_AF-A0A921IPE3-F1
#
_entry.id   AF-A0A921IPE3-F1
#
_cell.length_a   1.000
_cell.length_b   1.000
_cell.length_c   1.000
_cell.angle_alpha   90.00
_cell.angle_beta   90.00
_cell.angle_gamma   90.00
#
_symmetry.space_group_name_H-M   'P 1'
#
loop_
_entity.id
_entity.type
_entity.pdbx_description
1 polymer ?
#
loop_
_entity_poly.entity_id
_entity_poly.type
_entity_poly.pdbx_seq_one_letter_code
_entity_poly.pdbx_strand_id
1 'polypeptide(L)'
;MPSNRTSILWAVLAAAFYALNAPLSKWLLADIPPTMMAALLYLGAGTGMAAVRLIQRRTGTRPHEAPLTRQDLPYTVGMVVLDIALLQGERLTDGLAALGALALGFVAYGLSIFFYIYAQRGLGAAKTSAYYAVAPFLGAGLSLAIFRQAPSPIFLVALLLMAAGAWLATVDSPPAESSSS
;
A
#
# COMPACT_ATOMS: atom_id res chain seq x y z
N MET A 1 -21.32 6.62 -12.87
CA MET A 1 -20.71 5.86 -11.75
C MET A 1 -19.99 4.65 -12.34
N PRO A 2 -18.76 4.30 -11.91
CA PRO A 2 -18.11 3.09 -12.41
C PRO A 2 -18.95 1.86 -12.08
N SER A 3 -19.04 0.90 -13.00
CA SER A 3 -19.76 -0.35 -12.76
C SER A 3 -19.13 -1.12 -11.59
N ASN A 4 -19.92 -1.95 -10.87
CA ASN A 4 -19.39 -2.75 -9.76
C ASN A 4 -18.16 -3.58 -10.16
N ARG A 5 -18.10 -4.10 -11.40
CA ARG A 5 -16.95 -4.84 -11.92
C ARG A 5 -15.70 -3.97 -12.01
N THR A 6 -15.85 -2.74 -12.47
CA THR A 6 -14.75 -1.77 -12.60
C THR A 6 -14.17 -1.43 -11.22
N SER A 7 -15.00 -1.26 -10.21
CA SER A 7 -14.55 -0.96 -8.84
C SER A 7 -13.85 -2.14 -8.16
N ILE A 8 -14.27 -3.37 -8.44
CA ILE A 8 -13.57 -4.59 -7.99
C ILE A 8 -12.18 -4.65 -8.65
N LEU A 9 -12.10 -4.40 -9.95
CA LEU A 9 -10.81 -4.37 -10.66
C LEU A 9 -9.86 -3.33 -10.05
N TRP A 10 -10.34 -2.14 -9.70
CA TRP A 10 -9.51 -1.14 -9.01
C TRP A 10 -9.02 -1.60 -7.65
N ALA A 11 -9.86 -2.27 -6.85
CA ALA A 11 -9.45 -2.80 -5.54
C ALA A 11 -8.37 -3.88 -5.67
N VAL A 12 -8.54 -4.80 -6.63
CA VAL A 12 -7.56 -5.87 -6.90
C VAL A 12 -6.26 -5.30 -7.47
N LEU A 13 -6.33 -4.30 -8.35
CA LEU A 13 -5.15 -3.59 -8.84
C LEU A 13 -4.39 -2.89 -7.71
N ALA A 14 -5.10 -2.24 -6.78
CA ALA A 14 -4.49 -1.65 -5.59
C ALA A 14 -3.72 -2.71 -4.77
N ALA A 15 -4.37 -3.85 -4.51
CA ALA A 15 -3.77 -4.98 -3.80
C ALA A 15 -2.54 -5.53 -4.53
N ALA A 16 -2.59 -5.64 -5.85
CA ALA A 16 -1.48 -6.12 -6.67
C ALA A 16 -0.28 -5.16 -6.62
N PHE A 17 -0.49 -3.85 -6.76
CA PHE A 17 0.59 -2.87 -6.66
C PHE A 17 1.23 -2.85 -5.28
N TYR A 18 0.44 -2.96 -4.21
CA TYR A 18 0.96 -3.07 -2.85
C TYR A 18 1.76 -4.36 -2.65
N ALA A 19 1.25 -5.48 -3.17
CA ALA A 19 1.89 -6.79 -3.07
C ALA A 19 3.27 -6.85 -3.76
N LEU A 20 3.49 -6.05 -4.81
CA LEU A 20 4.80 -5.95 -5.47
C LEU A 20 5.91 -5.47 -4.54
N ASN A 21 5.58 -4.71 -3.49
CA ASN A 21 6.56 -4.25 -2.51
C ASN A 21 7.30 -5.41 -1.84
N ALA A 22 6.60 -6.51 -1.50
CA ALA A 22 7.19 -7.62 -0.77
C ALA A 22 8.39 -8.26 -1.50
N PRO A 23 8.28 -8.68 -2.78
CA PRO A 23 9.44 -9.24 -3.48
C PRO A 23 10.45 -8.17 -3.94
N LEU A 24 9.99 -6.99 -4.39
CA LEU A 24 10.88 -5.97 -4.95
C LEU A 24 11.76 -5.31 -3.88
N SER A 25 11.21 -5.02 -2.70
CA SER A 25 12.00 -4.46 -1.58
C SER A 25 13.09 -5.43 -1.14
N LYS A 26 12.83 -6.74 -1.14
CA LYS A 26 13.83 -7.76 -0.84
C LYS A 26 14.97 -7.79 -1.86
N TRP A 27 14.67 -7.58 -3.13
CA TRP A 27 15.70 -7.49 -4.17
C TRP A 27 16.54 -6.23 -4.01
N LEU A 28 15.89 -5.10 -3.72
CA LEU A 28 16.55 -3.81 -3.58
C LEU A 28 17.42 -3.68 -2.32
N LEU A 29 17.03 -4.38 -1.25
CA LEU A 29 17.82 -4.51 -0.02
C LEU A 29 19.17 -5.21 -0.23
N ALA A 30 19.37 -5.91 -1.35
CA ALA A 30 20.67 -6.50 -1.66
C ALA A 30 21.74 -5.42 -1.91
N ASP A 31 21.33 -4.28 -2.47
CA ASP A 31 22.22 -3.21 -2.91
C ASP A 31 22.07 -1.91 -2.07
N ILE A 32 20.96 -1.76 -1.34
CA ILE A 32 20.65 -0.57 -0.54
C ILE A 32 20.52 -0.91 0.96
N PRO A 33 21.18 -0.15 1.85
CA PRO A 33 20.98 -0.24 3.30
C PRO A 33 19.50 -0.09 3.70
N PRO A 34 18.99 -0.86 4.69
CA PRO A 34 17.57 -0.82 5.08
C PRO A 34 17.06 0.55 5.52
N THR A 35 17.91 1.31 6.22
CA THR A 35 17.64 2.69 6.69
C THR A 35 17.39 3.64 5.52
N MET A 36 18.25 3.57 4.51
CA MET A 36 18.14 4.38 3.30
C MET A 36 16.96 3.94 2.44
N MET A 37 16.73 2.63 2.30
CA MET A 37 15.58 2.12 1.55
C MET A 37 14.26 2.61 2.15
N ALA A 38 14.13 2.64 3.48
CA ALA A 38 12.97 3.21 4.14
C ALA A 38 12.76 4.67 3.74
N ALA A 39 13.81 5.51 3.85
CA ALA A 39 13.72 6.93 3.47
C ALA A 39 13.29 7.11 2.00
N LEU A 40 13.86 6.32 1.08
CA LEU A 40 13.52 6.39 -0.35
C LEU A 40 12.09 5.90 -0.63
N LEU A 41 11.64 4.83 0.03
CA LEU A 41 10.27 4.34 -0.07
C LEU A 41 9.27 5.38 0.45
N TYR A 42 9.54 6.00 1.59
CA TYR A 42 8.70 7.05 2.17
C TYR A 42 8.65 8.30 1.29
N LEU A 43 9.78 8.73 0.74
CA LEU A 43 9.81 9.85 -0.22
C LEU A 43 9.06 9.50 -1.52
N GLY A 44 9.22 8.29 -2.05
CA GLY A 44 8.46 7.80 -3.19
C GLY A 44 6.96 7.78 -2.92
N ALA A 45 6.56 7.28 -1.76
CA ALA A 45 5.16 7.28 -1.32
C ALA A 45 4.63 8.71 -1.15
N GLY A 46 5.41 9.61 -0.53
CA GLY A 46 5.06 11.01 -0.33
C GLY A 46 4.86 11.77 -1.64
N THR A 47 5.74 11.57 -2.62
CA THR A 47 5.59 12.15 -3.97
C THR A 47 4.38 11.56 -4.69
N GLY A 48 4.16 10.25 -4.59
CA GLY A 48 2.95 9.59 -5.11
C GLY A 48 1.67 10.14 -4.51
N MET A 49 1.62 10.27 -3.18
CA MET A 49 0.47 10.81 -2.46
C MET A 49 0.24 12.30 -2.76
N ALA A 50 1.28 13.09 -2.97
CA ALA A 50 1.16 14.47 -3.43
C ALA A 50 0.53 14.54 -4.83
N ALA A 51 0.96 13.67 -5.76
CA ALA A 51 0.36 13.56 -7.08
C ALA A 51 -1.11 13.12 -7.02
N VAL A 52 -1.40 12.12 -6.20
CA VAL A 52 -2.77 11.64 -5.93
C VAL A 52 -3.64 12.76 -5.38
N ARG A 53 -3.16 13.52 -4.41
CA ARG A 53 -3.89 14.66 -3.84
C ARG A 53 -4.15 15.74 -4.91
N LEU A 54 -3.22 15.99 -5.82
CA LEU A 54 -3.42 16.92 -6.94
C LEU A 54 -4.49 16.41 -7.92
N ILE A 55 -4.45 15.13 -8.27
CA ILE A 55 -5.44 14.49 -9.16
C ILE A 55 -6.83 14.49 -8.49
N GLN A 56 -6.91 14.19 -7.19
CA GLN A 56 -8.14 14.21 -6.42
C GLN A 56 -8.75 15.62 -6.36
N ARG A 57 -7.93 16.66 -6.17
CA ARG A 57 -8.37 18.07 -6.22
C ARG A 57 -8.99 18.43 -7.57
N ARG A 58 -8.40 17.96 -8.68
CA ARG A 58 -8.94 18.21 -10.03
C ARG A 58 -10.20 17.40 -10.34
N THR A 59 -10.33 16.20 -9.80
CA THR A 59 -11.50 15.32 -10.00
C THR A 59 -12.61 15.54 -8.97
N GLY A 60 -12.48 16.52 -8.06
CA GLY A 60 -13.46 16.80 -7.01
C GLY A 60 -13.64 15.66 -6.01
N THR A 61 -12.65 14.78 -5.92
CA THR A 61 -12.70 13.56 -5.11
C THR A 61 -12.40 13.91 -3.66
N ARG A 62 -13.40 13.85 -2.78
CA ARG A 62 -13.19 14.04 -1.34
C ARG A 62 -12.58 12.76 -0.74
N PRO A 63 -11.44 12.85 -0.04
CA PRO A 63 -10.95 11.73 0.76
C PRO A 63 -12.01 11.37 1.80
N HIS A 64 -12.34 10.08 1.91
CA HIS A 64 -13.12 9.58 3.05
C HIS A 64 -12.22 9.35 4.29
N GLU A 65 -10.90 9.51 4.13
CA GLU A 65 -9.94 9.56 5.23
C GLU A 65 -9.82 10.99 5.75
N ALA A 66 -9.76 11.13 7.07
CA ALA A 66 -9.66 12.43 7.72
C ALA A 66 -8.44 13.20 7.17
N PRO A 67 -8.59 14.48 6.78
CA PRO A 67 -7.45 15.29 6.41
C PRO A 67 -6.46 15.34 7.58
N LEU A 68 -5.16 15.36 7.26
CA LEU A 68 -4.08 15.52 8.24
C LEU A 68 -4.45 16.61 9.25
N THR A 69 -4.65 16.21 10.49
CA THR A 69 -5.01 17.13 11.55
C THR A 69 -3.79 17.97 11.88
N ARG A 70 -3.96 19.19 12.40
CA ARG A 70 -2.83 20.02 12.83
C ARG A 70 -1.92 19.32 13.85
N GLN A 71 -2.44 18.31 14.55
CA GLN A 71 -1.71 17.46 15.47
C GLN A 71 -0.81 16.42 14.78
N ASP A 72 -1.14 16.00 13.54
CA ASP A 72 -0.36 15.04 12.74
C ASP A 72 0.77 15.72 11.95
N LEU A 73 0.68 17.04 11.81
CA LEU A 73 1.61 17.88 11.06
C LEU A 73 3.04 17.84 11.62
N PRO A 74 3.30 17.99 12.93
CA PRO A 74 4.65 17.86 13.48
C PRO A 74 5.25 16.46 13.25
N TYR A 75 4.45 15.40 13.36
CA TYR A 75 4.91 14.04 13.07
C TYR A 75 5.25 13.86 11.59
N THR A 76 4.41 14.38 10.69
CA THR A 76 4.65 14.30 9.24
C THR A 76 5.93 15.03 8.85
N VAL A 77 6.14 16.23 9.41
CA VAL A 77 7.37 17.00 9.19
C VAL A 77 8.57 16.27 9.77
N GLY A 78 8.45 15.69 10.97
CA GLY A 78 9.48 14.88 11.59
C GLY A 78 9.91 13.69 10.74
N MET A 79 8.95 12.97 10.16
CA MET A 79 9.22 11.86 9.24
C MET A 79 9.99 12.34 7.99
N VAL A 80 9.54 13.42 7.36
CA VAL A 80 10.22 13.98 6.16
C VAL A 80 11.64 14.45 6.48
N VAL A 81 11.83 15.11 7.63
CA VAL A 81 13.16 15.56 8.07
C VAL A 81 14.07 14.37 8.35
N LEU A 82 13.54 13.32 9.00
CA LEU A 82 14.27 12.09 9.25
C LEU A 82 14.69 11.41 7.95
N ASP A 83 13.79 11.30 6.97
CA ASP A 83 14.10 10.74 5.64
C ASP A 83 15.25 11.51 4.97
N ILE A 84 15.20 12.85 4.99
CA ILE A 84 16.26 13.70 4.44
C ILE A 84 17.59 13.52 5.20
N ALA A 85 17.54 13.41 6.52
CA ALA A 85 18.73 13.19 7.35
C ALA A 85 19.38 11.84 7.03
N LEU A 86 18.58 10.78 6.88
CA LEU A 86 19.06 9.45 6.52
C LEU A 86 19.69 9.42 5.12
N LEU A 87 19.17 10.19 4.17
CA LEU A 87 19.78 10.33 2.84
C LEU A 87 21.14 11.03 2.86
N GLN A 88 21.41 11.89 3.84
CA GLN A 88 22.71 12.57 3.98
C GLN A 88 23.76 11.72 4.71
N GLY A 89 23.32 10.80 5.58
CA GLY A 89 24.22 9.93 6.36
C GLY A 89 24.80 8.75 5.58
N GLU A 90 24.16 8.34 4.48
CA GLU A 90 24.50 7.16 3.69
C GLU A 90 24.97 7.56 2.28
N ARG A 91 26.07 6.98 1.81
CA ARG A 91 26.51 7.19 0.41
C ARG A 91 25.61 6.38 -0.52
N LEU A 92 25.04 7.02 -1.54
CA LEU A 92 24.33 6.35 -2.62
C LEU A 92 25.30 5.39 -3.34
N THR A 93 25.24 4.11 -3.00
CA THR A 93 26.08 3.07 -3.62
C THR A 93 25.62 2.74 -5.03
N ASP A 94 24.30 2.80 -5.29
CA ASP A 94 23.70 2.56 -6.60
C ASP A 94 22.52 3.52 -6.85
N GLY A 95 22.69 4.44 -7.82
CA GLY A 95 21.67 5.39 -8.22
C GLY A 95 20.46 4.75 -8.90
N LEU A 96 20.64 3.64 -9.63
CA LEU A 96 19.54 2.94 -10.29
C LEU A 96 18.68 2.21 -9.26
N ALA A 97 19.30 1.54 -8.29
CA ALA A 97 18.60 0.94 -7.17
C ALA A 97 17.83 2.03 -6.38
N ALA A 98 18.43 3.19 -6.14
CA ALA A 98 17.75 4.29 -5.44
C ALA A 98 16.52 4.83 -6.20
N LEU A 99 16.62 4.97 -7.53
CA LEU A 99 15.47 5.30 -8.38
C LEU A 99 14.42 4.18 -8.35
N GLY A 100 14.85 2.93 -8.31
CA GLY A 100 13.99 1.77 -8.10
C GLY A 100 13.21 1.85 -6.77
N ALA A 101 13.85 2.29 -5.69
CA ALA A 101 13.22 2.42 -4.37
C ALA A 101 12.16 3.53 -4.37
N LEU A 102 12.49 4.67 -4.97
CA LEU A 102 11.55 5.79 -5.14
C LEU A 102 10.35 5.37 -5.99
N ALA A 103 10.60 4.71 -7.13
CA ALA A 103 9.55 4.21 -8.01
C ALA A 103 8.69 3.15 -7.31
N LEU A 104 9.30 2.26 -6.53
CA LEU A 104 8.59 1.26 -5.73
C LEU A 104 7.70 1.93 -4.70
N GLY A 105 8.20 2.93 -3.97
CA GLY A 105 7.43 3.71 -3.00
C GLY A 105 6.24 4.41 -3.64
N PHE A 106 6.47 5.03 -4.81
CA PHE A 106 5.45 5.70 -5.59
C PHE A 106 4.35 4.73 -6.06
N VAL A 107 4.72 3.57 -6.60
CA VAL A 107 3.76 2.61 -7.17
C VAL A 107 3.06 1.82 -6.07
N ALA A 108 3.82 1.22 -5.15
CA ALA A 108 3.27 0.31 -4.16
C ALA A 108 2.44 1.02 -3.09
N TYR A 109 2.77 2.26 -2.75
CA TYR A 109 2.00 3.04 -1.78
C TYR A 109 1.16 4.11 -2.48
N GLY A 110 1.78 5.02 -3.24
CA GLY A 110 1.05 6.14 -3.87
C GLY A 110 -0.04 5.68 -4.85
N LEU A 111 0.33 4.90 -5.86
CA LEU A 111 -0.61 4.43 -6.88
C LEU A 111 -1.58 3.37 -6.34
N SER A 112 -1.14 2.50 -5.43
CA SER A 112 -2.03 1.57 -4.73
C SER A 112 -3.14 2.30 -3.98
N ILE A 113 -2.79 3.31 -3.16
CA ILE A 113 -3.76 4.12 -2.41
C ILE A 113 -4.72 4.85 -3.36
N PHE A 114 -4.23 5.35 -4.50
CA PHE A 114 -5.10 5.96 -5.51
C PHE A 114 -6.21 5.01 -5.96
N PHE A 115 -5.84 3.79 -6.38
CA PHE A 115 -6.80 2.79 -6.84
C PHE A 115 -7.70 2.30 -5.71
N TYR A 116 -7.17 2.19 -4.50
CA TYR A 116 -7.93 1.85 -3.31
C TYR A 116 -9.04 2.88 -3.03
N ILE A 117 -8.67 4.17 -2.95
CA ILE A 117 -9.63 5.27 -2.75
C ILE A 117 -10.66 5.30 -3.88
N TYR A 118 -10.24 5.07 -5.13
CA TYR A 118 -11.16 5.05 -6.26
C TYR A 118 -12.16 3.89 -6.18
N ALA A 119 -11.69 2.69 -5.78
CA ALA A 119 -12.54 1.52 -5.57
C ALA A 119 -13.56 1.73 -4.44
N GLN A 120 -13.17 2.40 -3.36
CA GLN A 120 -14.05 2.73 -2.23
C GLN A 120 -15.26 3.56 -2.67
N ARG A 121 -15.12 4.42 -3.69
CA ARG A 121 -16.25 5.23 -4.19
C ARG A 121 -17.38 4.40 -4.80
N GLY A 122 -17.03 3.26 -5.39
CA GLY A 122 -18.00 2.38 -6.06
C GLY A 122 -18.48 1.21 -5.20
N LEU A 123 -17.64 0.69 -4.31
CA LEU A 123 -17.95 -0.49 -3.49
C LEU A 123 -18.29 -0.17 -2.03
N GLY A 124 -17.90 0.99 -1.53
CA GLY A 124 -17.88 1.30 -0.11
C GLY A 124 -16.64 0.76 0.61
N ALA A 125 -16.29 1.37 1.74
CA ALA A 125 -15.04 1.11 2.46
C ALA A 125 -14.88 -0.36 2.87
N ALA A 126 -15.92 -0.97 3.46
CA ALA A 126 -15.88 -2.36 3.95
C ALA A 126 -15.64 -3.39 2.84
N LYS A 127 -16.29 -3.24 1.68
CA LYS A 127 -16.08 -4.15 0.55
C LYS A 127 -14.70 -3.97 -0.06
N THR A 128 -14.23 -2.73 -0.21
CA THR A 128 -12.90 -2.48 -0.76
C THR A 128 -11.79 -3.00 0.15
N SER A 129 -11.89 -2.86 1.47
CA SER A 129 -10.93 -3.46 2.40
C SER A 129 -10.94 -4.99 2.35
N ALA A 130 -12.11 -5.62 2.21
CA ALA A 130 -12.22 -7.07 2.03
C ALA A 130 -11.50 -7.56 0.75
N TYR A 131 -11.65 -6.86 -0.38
CA TYR A 131 -10.88 -7.17 -1.59
C TYR A 131 -9.37 -6.89 -1.41
N TYR A 132 -9.02 -5.83 -0.69
CA TYR A 132 -7.62 -5.49 -0.43
C TYR A 132 -6.92 -6.47 0.51
N ALA A 133 -7.66 -7.22 1.33
CA ALA A 133 -7.14 -8.30 2.17
C ALA A 133 -6.50 -9.45 1.36
N VAL A 134 -6.66 -9.48 0.04
CA VAL A 134 -5.95 -10.39 -0.87
C VAL A 134 -4.48 -10.00 -1.05
N ALA A 135 -4.10 -8.74 -0.79
CA ALA A 135 -2.75 -8.22 -1.05
C ALA A 135 -1.62 -9.03 -0.36
N PRO A 136 -1.74 -9.43 0.92
CA PRO A 136 -0.72 -10.25 1.57
C PRO A 136 -0.55 -11.63 0.93
N PHE A 137 -1.63 -12.24 0.41
CA PHE A 137 -1.57 -13.53 -0.30
C PHE A 137 -0.89 -13.38 -1.66
N LEU A 138 -1.17 -12.30 -2.38
CA LEU A 138 -0.48 -11.97 -3.63
C LEU A 138 1.01 -11.73 -3.37
N GLY A 139 1.36 -10.99 -2.32
CA GLY A 139 2.75 -10.72 -1.97
C GLY A 139 3.50 -12.00 -1.61
N ALA A 140 2.88 -12.86 -0.79
CA ALA A 140 3.42 -14.16 -0.43
C ALA A 140 3.59 -15.06 -1.66
N GLY A 141 2.57 -15.17 -2.52
CA GLY A 141 2.60 -15.98 -3.73
C GLY A 141 3.66 -15.50 -4.73
N LEU A 142 3.74 -14.19 -4.98
CA LEU A 142 4.77 -13.57 -5.83
C LEU A 142 6.17 -13.82 -5.26
N SER A 143 6.35 -13.62 -3.95
CA SER A 143 7.63 -13.86 -3.29
C SER A 143 8.08 -15.32 -3.41
N LEU A 144 7.17 -16.28 -3.21
CA LEU A 144 7.48 -17.70 -3.37
C LEU A 144 7.80 -18.05 -4.83
N ALA A 145 7.05 -17.51 -5.78
CA ALA A 145 7.26 -17.75 -7.21
C ALA A 145 8.61 -17.20 -7.70
N ILE A 146 9.00 -16.00 -7.25
CA ILE A 146 10.24 -15.33 -7.66
C ILE A 146 11.46 -15.97 -6.99
N PHE A 147 11.44 -16.11 -5.65
CA PHE A 147 12.62 -16.55 -4.91
C PHE A 147 12.76 -18.06 -4.80
N ARG A 148 11.70 -18.83 -5.07
CA ARG A 148 11.66 -20.31 -4.98
C ARG A 148 12.23 -20.87 -3.66
N GLN A 149 12.15 -20.09 -2.59
CA GLN A 149 12.60 -20.50 -1.26
C GLN A 149 11.51 -21.34 -0.60
N ALA A 150 11.89 -22.49 -0.03
CA ALA A 150 10.95 -23.36 0.67
C ALA A 150 10.34 -22.58 1.86
N PRO A 151 9.00 -22.43 1.92
CA PRO A 151 8.37 -21.73 3.02
C PRO A 151 8.64 -22.46 4.34
N SER A 152 9.04 -21.70 5.36
CA SER A 152 9.22 -22.24 6.71
C SER A 152 7.89 -22.82 7.24
N PRO A 153 7.91 -23.85 8.11
CA PRO A 153 6.69 -24.33 8.77
C PRO A 153 5.90 -23.21 9.48
N ILE A 154 6.59 -22.23 10.08
CA ILE A 154 5.94 -21.08 10.72
C ILE A 154 5.20 -20.18 9.72
N PHE A 155 5.69 -20.11 8.48
CA PHE A 155 5.04 -19.36 7.40
C PHE A 155 3.70 -19.99 7.03
N LEU A 156 3.62 -21.33 7.01
CA LEU A 156 2.35 -22.01 6.74
C LEU A 156 1.33 -21.74 7.85
N VAL A 157 1.75 -21.76 9.12
CA VAL A 157 0.88 -21.39 10.24
C VAL A 157 0.42 -19.93 10.13
N ALA A 158 1.34 -19.00 9.83
CA ALA A 158 1.01 -17.59 9.62
C ALA A 158 0.04 -17.39 8.44
N LEU A 159 0.22 -18.12 7.34
CA LEU A 159 -0.67 -18.08 6.17
C LEU A 159 -2.08 -18.56 6.52
N LEU A 160 -2.20 -19.63 7.30
CA LEU A 160 -3.50 -20.12 7.80
C LEU A 160 -4.16 -19.11 8.73
N LEU A 161 -3.39 -18.51 9.66
CA LEU A 161 -3.91 -17.47 10.56
C LEU A 161 -4.38 -16.23 9.81
N MET A 162 -3.62 -15.78 8.80
CA MET A 162 -4.04 -14.68 7.93
C MET A 162 -5.30 -15.02 7.13
N ALA A 163 -5.42 -16.24 6.61
CA ALA A 163 -6.63 -16.70 5.92
C ALA A 163 -7.85 -16.71 6.84
N ALA A 164 -7.69 -17.19 8.07
CA ALA A 164 -8.73 -17.15 9.08
C ALA A 164 -9.12 -15.72 9.46
N GLY A 165 -8.14 -14.83 9.66
CA GLY A 165 -8.38 -13.41 9.97
C GLY A 165 -9.11 -12.68 8.84
N ALA A 166 -8.69 -12.90 7.59
CA ALA A 166 -9.37 -12.34 6.42
C ALA A 166 -10.81 -12.87 6.28
N TRP A 167 -11.03 -14.17 6.56
CA TRP A 167 -12.36 -14.75 6.58
C TRP A 167 -13.25 -14.11 7.65
N LEU A 168 -12.78 -14.02 8.91
CA LEU A 168 -13.52 -13.38 10.01
C LEU A 168 -13.89 -11.93 9.70
N ALA A 169 -12.96 -11.16 9.11
CA ALA A 169 -13.21 -9.78 8.72
C ALA A 169 -14.35 -9.63 7.69
N THR A 170 -14.65 -10.69 6.91
CA THR A 170 -15.80 -10.69 6.00
C THR A 170 -17.12 -11.09 6.67
N VAL A 171 -17.08 -11.78 7.80
CA VAL A 171 -18.27 -12.23 8.55
C VAL A 171 -18.82 -11.11 9.45
N ASP A 172 -17.96 -10.26 10.03
CA ASP A 172 -18.35 -9.18 10.94
C ASP A 172 -18.84 -7.89 10.25
N SER A 173 -19.18 -7.94 8.97
CA SER A 173 -19.83 -6.80 8.30
C SER A 173 -21.29 -6.71 8.77
N PRO A 174 -21.71 -5.69 9.56
CA PRO A 174 -23.10 -5.57 9.95
C PRO A 174 -23.98 -5.50 8.69
N PRO A 175 -25.15 -6.17 8.68
CA PRO A 175 -26.07 -6.08 7.55
C PRO A 175 -26.40 -4.62 7.31
N ALA A 176 -26.32 -4.20 6.05
CA ALA A 176 -26.71 -2.86 5.63
C ALA A 176 -28.10 -2.58 6.20
N GLU A 177 -28.20 -1.57 7.07
CA GLU A 177 -29.48 -1.07 7.54
C GLU A 177 -30.35 -0.82 6.30
N SER A 178 -31.36 -1.65 6.14
CA SER A 178 -32.42 -1.45 5.18
C SER A 178 -33.06 -0.11 5.51
N SER A 179 -33.09 0.77 4.52
CA SER A 179 -33.96 1.94 4.49
C SER A 179 -35.37 1.62 4.98
N SER A 180 -35.96 2.59 5.66
CA SER A 180 -37.39 2.76 6.01
C SER A 180 -37.80 2.42 7.45
N SER A 181 -37.99 3.48 8.23
CA SER A 181 -39.25 3.81 8.88
C SER A 181 -39.36 5.33 8.97
#